data_AF-A0A954XHI9-F1
#
_entry.id   AF-A0A954XHI9-F1
#
_cell.length_a   1.000
_cell.length_b   1.000
_cell.length_c   1.000
_cell.angle_alpha   90.00
_cell.angle_beta   90.00
_cell.angle_gamma   90.00
#
_symmetry.space_group_name_H-M   'P 1'
#
loop_
_entity.id
_entity.type
_entity.pdbx_description
1 polymer ?
#
loop_
_entity_poly.entity_id
_entity_poly.type
_entity_poly.pdbx_seq_one_letter_code
_entity_poly.pdbx_strand_id
1 'polypeptide(L)'
;MFAAKYLVVMTLIVGASDGVSPVAQWEFDTEEAASIRAIGNVHRDQAGPRPPEFPDMVENNTAVRFDAAAYLSVSDTGPNSDFDFTNGDAITIEAWVNPSVLRDGQVGYVVGKGRTGSPKFARDNQNW
;
A
#
# COMPACT_ATOMS: atom_id res chain seq x y z
N MET A 1 22.69 -16.18 -0.14
CA MET A 1 22.37 -15.55 -1.44
C MET A 1 21.07 -14.78 -1.26
N PHE A 2 21.16 -13.45 -1.25
CA PHE A 2 20.05 -12.55 -0.92
C PHE A 2 19.19 -12.31 -2.16
N ALA A 3 17.90 -12.61 -2.08
CA ALA A 3 16.91 -12.08 -2.99
C ALA A 3 15.57 -12.03 -2.25
N ALA A 4 15.27 -10.86 -1.68
CA ALA A 4 13.90 -10.49 -1.41
C ALA A 4 13.54 -9.47 -2.49
N LYS A 5 12.56 -9.82 -3.31
CA LYS A 5 12.03 -8.95 -4.34
C LYS A 5 10.54 -8.80 -4.03
N TYR A 6 10.06 -7.58 -3.88
CA TYR A 6 8.64 -7.24 -3.88
C TYR A 6 8.39 -6.20 -4.97
N LEU A 7 7.19 -6.18 -5.55
CA LEU A 7 6.81 -5.29 -6.63
C LEU A 7 5.40 -4.74 -6.33
N VAL A 8 5.19 -3.44 -6.59
CA VAL A 8 4.05 -2.66 -6.10
C VAL A 8 3.04 -2.35 -7.21
N VAL A 9 1.78 -2.43 -6.81
CA VAL A 9 0.57 -1.67 -7.16
C VAL A 9 0.47 -0.95 -8.51
N MET A 10 -0.37 -1.51 -9.40
CA MET A 10 -1.12 -0.90 -10.52
C MET A 10 -2.32 -0.06 -10.02
N THR A 11 -3.07 0.60 -10.91
CA THR A 11 -4.48 1.00 -10.73
C THR A 11 -5.21 0.69 -12.03
N LEU A 12 -6.27 -0.11 -12.01
CA LEU A 12 -7.22 -0.24 -13.13
C LEU A 12 -8.55 0.37 -12.68
N ILE A 13 -8.97 1.45 -13.33
CA ILE A 13 -10.33 1.99 -13.15
C ILE A 13 -11.26 1.21 -14.07
N VAL A 14 -12.06 0.31 -13.49
CA VAL A 14 -13.32 -0.12 -14.10
C VAL A 14 -14.44 0.42 -13.23
N GLY A 15 -15.12 1.44 -13.75
CA GLY A 15 -16.16 2.16 -13.01
C GLY A 15 -17.31 1.26 -12.57
N ALA A 16 -17.63 1.34 -11.29
CA ALA A 16 -18.98 1.23 -10.76
C ALA A 16 -19.17 2.38 -9.75
N SER A 17 -20.28 3.11 -9.90
CA SER A 17 -20.84 4.13 -9.00
C SER A 17 -20.49 3.88 -7.52
N ASP A 18 -19.94 4.84 -6.78
CA ASP A 18 -20.67 6.00 -6.26
C ASP A 18 -19.75 7.22 -6.14
N GLY A 19 -20.31 8.44 -6.19
CA GLY A 19 -19.57 9.72 -6.12
C GLY A 19 -18.89 10.02 -4.78
N VAL A 20 -18.17 9.03 -4.22
CA VAL A 20 -17.39 9.12 -2.99
C VAL A 20 -15.91 9.19 -3.39
N SER A 21 -15.28 10.33 -3.15
CA SER A 21 -13.83 10.45 -3.28
C SER A 21 -13.14 9.60 -2.23
N PRO A 22 -12.04 8.89 -2.57
CA PRO A 22 -11.32 8.10 -1.60
C PRO A 22 -10.77 9.01 -0.50
N VAL A 23 -10.85 8.53 0.75
CA VAL A 23 -10.26 9.19 1.93
C VAL A 23 -8.74 9.37 1.74
N ALA A 24 -8.09 8.39 1.15
CA ALA A 24 -6.69 8.45 0.78
C ALA A 24 -6.46 7.67 -0.52
N GLN A 25 -5.63 8.25 -1.39
CA GLN A 25 -5.21 7.65 -2.64
C GLN A 25 -3.72 7.92 -2.81
N TRP A 26 -2.97 6.87 -3.17
CA TRP A 26 -1.55 6.96 -3.41
C TRP A 26 -1.25 6.43 -4.80
N GLU A 27 -0.86 7.36 -5.67
CA GLU A 27 -0.38 7.05 -7.00
C GLU A 27 1.15 7.13 -6.99
N PHE A 28 1.76 6.34 -7.86
CA PHE A 28 3.22 6.22 -7.94
C PHE A 28 3.77 6.68 -9.29
N ASP A 29 2.91 7.29 -10.12
CA ASP A 29 3.20 7.86 -11.44
C ASP A 29 3.70 9.32 -11.38
N THR A 30 3.49 10.01 -10.26
CA THR A 30 3.93 11.39 -10.03
C THR A 30 4.65 11.56 -8.68
N GLU A 31 5.58 12.52 -8.60
CA GLU A 31 6.42 12.75 -7.40
C GLU A 31 5.67 13.38 -6.20
N GLU A 32 4.34 13.51 -6.25
CA GLU A 32 3.59 14.17 -5.20
C GLU A 32 3.22 13.19 -4.06
N ALA A 33 4.23 12.79 -3.28
CA ALA A 33 4.04 11.98 -2.07
C ALA A 33 4.17 12.83 -0.80
N ALA A 34 3.49 13.97 -0.73
CA ALA A 34 3.49 14.84 0.45
C ALA A 34 2.67 14.21 1.61
N SER A 35 3.18 13.14 2.21
CA SER A 35 2.78 12.56 3.53
C SER A 35 3.26 11.12 3.75
N ILE A 36 3.84 10.46 2.73
CA ILE A 36 4.26 9.06 2.84
C ILE A 36 5.74 8.95 3.21
N ARG A 37 6.03 8.29 4.33
CA ARG A 37 7.40 8.00 4.76
C ARG A 37 7.85 6.62 4.27
N ALA A 38 8.97 6.58 3.54
CA ALA A 38 9.62 5.33 3.18
C ALA A 38 10.48 4.79 4.34
N ILE A 39 10.35 3.49 4.62
CA ILE A 39 11.15 2.74 5.60
C ILE A 39 11.81 1.56 4.91
N GLY A 40 13.11 1.35 5.19
CA GLY A 40 13.88 0.29 4.56
C GLY A 40 14.26 0.63 3.12
N ASN A 41 14.53 -0.39 2.30
CA ASN A 41 14.93 -0.22 0.91
C ASN A 41 13.70 -0.15 -0.01
N VAL A 42 13.25 1.07 -0.30
CA VAL A 42 12.12 1.38 -1.16
C VAL A 42 12.65 1.98 -2.46
N HIS A 43 12.34 1.34 -3.59
CA HIS A 43 12.74 1.80 -4.92
C HIS A 43 11.51 2.38 -5.62
N ARG A 44 11.52 3.67 -5.93
CA ARG A 44 10.46 4.30 -6.73
C ARG A 44 10.74 4.15 -8.22
N ASP A 45 9.81 4.62 -9.05
CA ASP A 45 9.95 4.75 -10.50
C ASP A 45 10.28 3.44 -11.23
N GLN A 46 9.87 2.32 -10.65
CA GLN A 46 9.99 1.02 -11.29
C GLN A 46 8.93 0.89 -12.38
N ALA A 47 9.20 0.04 -13.37
CA ALA A 47 8.19 -0.29 -14.35
C ALA A 47 6.98 -0.97 -13.69
N GLY A 48 5.85 -0.26 -13.68
CA GLY A 48 4.56 -0.84 -13.32
C GLY A 48 3.94 -1.60 -14.50
N PRO A 49 2.71 -2.10 -14.35
CA PRO A 49 1.95 -2.70 -15.44
C PRO A 49 1.69 -1.70 -16.56
N ARG A 50 1.95 -2.12 -17.80
CA ARG A 50 1.97 -1.28 -19.01
C ARG A 50 1.45 -2.07 -20.22
N PRO A 51 1.03 -1.40 -21.30
CA PRO A 51 0.76 -2.06 -22.58
C PRO A 51 2.00 -2.77 -23.14
N PRO A 52 1.83 -3.84 -23.96
CA PRO A 52 0.56 -4.38 -24.44
C PRO A 52 -0.10 -5.38 -23.47
N GLU A 53 0.60 -5.84 -22.44
CA GLU A 53 0.08 -6.85 -21.51
C GLU A 53 -1.09 -6.30 -20.66
N PHE A 54 -1.03 -4.99 -20.34
CA PHE A 54 -2.09 -4.26 -19.65
C PHE A 54 -2.54 -3.07 -20.51
N PRO A 55 -3.42 -3.29 -21.51
CA PRO A 55 -3.78 -2.28 -22.52
C PRO A 55 -4.39 -0.99 -21.97
N ASP A 56 -5.05 -1.09 -20.82
CA ASP A 56 -5.76 0.03 -20.18
C ASP A 56 -4.83 0.90 -19.31
N MET A 57 -3.53 0.55 -19.21
CA MET A 57 -2.56 1.31 -18.44
C MET A 57 -1.83 2.36 -19.29
N VAL A 58 -1.43 3.45 -18.65
CA VAL A 58 -0.57 4.45 -19.28
C VAL A 58 0.82 3.87 -19.56
N GLU A 59 1.41 4.25 -20.70
CA GLU A 59 2.66 3.68 -21.22
C GLU A 59 3.84 3.87 -20.25
N ASN A 60 3.86 4.98 -19.53
CA ASN A 60 4.90 5.35 -18.57
C ASN A 60 4.52 5.02 -17.11
N ASN A 61 3.51 4.17 -16.87
CA ASN A 61 3.06 3.84 -15.52
C ASN A 61 4.22 3.38 -14.62
N THR A 62 4.41 4.03 -13.48
CA THR A 62 5.45 3.66 -12.52
C THR A 62 4.89 3.04 -11.26
N ALA A 63 5.72 2.19 -10.67
CA ALA A 63 5.45 1.46 -9.46
C ALA A 63 6.54 1.72 -8.43
N VAL A 64 6.22 1.46 -7.18
CA VAL A 64 7.23 1.31 -6.13
C VAL A 64 7.70 -0.15 -6.10
N ARG A 65 8.82 -0.41 -5.45
CA ARG A 65 9.32 -1.74 -5.18
C ARG A 65 9.86 -1.77 -3.78
N PHE A 66 9.41 -2.76 -3.03
CA PHE A 66 9.91 -3.02 -1.69
C PHE A 66 10.94 -4.14 -1.77
N ASP A 67 12.02 -4.05 -1.00
CA ASP A 67 12.82 -5.23 -0.65
C ASP A 67 12.40 -5.74 0.74
N ALA A 68 13.11 -6.73 1.28
CA ALA A 68 12.81 -7.28 2.61
C ALA A 68 12.74 -6.19 3.68
N ALA A 69 11.67 -6.25 4.49
CA ALA A 69 11.41 -5.33 5.60
C ALA A 69 11.27 -3.86 5.20
N ALA A 70 11.01 -3.56 3.92
CA ALA A 70 10.69 -2.22 3.45
C ALA A 70 9.17 -1.99 3.39
N TYR A 71 8.73 -0.77 3.69
CA TYR A 71 7.32 -0.38 3.62
C TYR A 71 7.18 1.15 3.50
N LEU A 72 6.00 1.58 3.05
CA LEU A 72 5.54 2.95 3.13
C LEU A 72 4.68 3.12 4.38
N SER A 73 4.87 4.21 5.10
CA SER A 73 4.12 4.55 6.31
C SER A 73 3.45 5.90 6.12
N VAL A 74 2.18 5.95 6.46
CA VAL A 74 1.41 7.20 6.58
C VAL A 74 1.17 7.44 8.05
N SER A 75 1.49 8.65 8.50
CA SER A 75 1.23 9.04 9.88
C SER A 75 -0.24 9.46 10.02
N ASP A 76 -0.88 8.90 11.02
CA ASP A 76 -2.18 9.38 11.49
C ASP A 76 -2.04 10.82 12.04
N THR A 77 -3.00 11.68 11.71
CA THR A 77 -3.03 13.09 12.10
C THR A 77 -3.53 13.30 13.54
N GLY A 78 -4.04 12.26 14.19
CA GLY A 78 -4.48 12.27 15.59
C GLY A 78 -5.99 12.06 15.74
N PRO A 79 -6.55 12.37 16.93
CA PRO A 79 -7.94 12.01 17.24
C PRO A 79 -8.97 12.59 16.26
N ASN A 80 -9.90 11.74 15.84
CA ASN A 80 -10.91 11.98 14.81
C ASN A 80 -10.31 12.21 13.41
N SER A 81 -9.17 11.58 13.10
CA SER A 81 -8.64 11.56 11.74
C SER A 81 -9.49 10.67 10.83
N ASP A 82 -9.27 10.77 9.52
CA ASP A 82 -9.94 9.89 8.57
C ASP A 82 -9.49 8.41 8.66
N PHE A 83 -8.48 8.11 9.50
CA PHE A 83 -8.01 6.75 9.77
C PHE A 83 -8.48 6.19 11.13
N ASP A 84 -9.24 6.97 11.90
CA ASP A 84 -9.84 6.55 13.18
C ASP A 84 -11.16 5.79 12.97
N PHE A 85 -11.06 4.52 12.58
CA PHE A 85 -12.23 3.65 12.43
C PHE A 85 -12.78 3.19 13.78
N THR A 86 -14.10 3.14 13.89
CA THR A 86 -14.84 2.65 15.06
C THR A 86 -15.61 1.38 14.75
N ASN A 87 -16.09 0.71 15.79
CA ASN A 87 -16.82 -0.54 15.63
C ASN A 87 -18.11 -0.33 14.82
N GLY A 88 -18.21 -1.02 13.69
CA GLY A 88 -19.34 -0.93 12.76
C GLY A 88 -19.07 -0.09 11.53
N ASP A 89 -17.93 0.61 11.47
CA ASP A 89 -17.56 1.36 10.27
C ASP A 89 -17.19 0.40 9.13
N ALA A 90 -17.68 0.73 7.93
CA ALA A 90 -17.34 0.02 6.71
C ALA A 90 -16.12 0.68 6.07
N ILE A 91 -15.14 -0.13 5.71
CA ILE A 91 -13.96 0.32 4.95
C ILE A 91 -13.85 -0.45 3.65
N THR A 92 -13.41 0.23 2.60
CA THR A 92 -13.02 -0.40 1.35
C THR A 92 -11.56 -0.05 1.09
N ILE A 93 -10.76 -1.07 0.83
CA ILE A 93 -9.35 -0.93 0.49
C ILE A 93 -9.17 -1.58 -0.87
N GLU A 94 -8.67 -0.80 -1.82
CA GLU A 94 -8.22 -1.29 -3.11
C GLU A 94 -6.71 -1.17 -3.17
N ALA A 95 -6.07 -2.25 -3.62
CA ALA A 95 -4.64 -2.25 -3.89
C ALA A 95 -4.38 -3.30 -4.97
N TRP A 96 -3.66 -2.89 -6.00
CA TRP A 96 -3.04 -3.83 -6.91
C TRP A 96 -1.71 -4.28 -6.33
N VAL A 97 -1.26 -5.50 -6.61
CA VAL A 97 0.03 -5.97 -6.12
C VAL A 97 0.61 -6.94 -7.10
N ASN A 98 1.93 -6.98 -7.23
CA ASN A 98 2.61 -8.04 -7.97
C ASN A 98 3.60 -8.74 -7.03
N PRO A 99 3.18 -9.83 -6.38
CA PRO A 99 4.06 -10.60 -5.51
C PRO A 99 5.11 -11.34 -6.36
N SER A 100 6.36 -10.90 -6.37
CA SER A 100 7.37 -11.58 -7.19
C SER A 100 7.83 -12.93 -6.61
N VAL A 101 8.05 -13.04 -5.30
CA VAL A 101 8.32 -14.32 -4.62
C VAL A 101 7.82 -14.24 -3.18
N LEU A 102 6.91 -15.15 -2.80
CA LEU A 102 6.61 -15.47 -1.41
C LEU A 102 7.11 -16.89 -1.15
N ARG A 103 7.90 -17.09 -0.09
CA ARG A 103 8.32 -18.43 0.31
C ARG A 103 7.15 -19.17 0.94
N ASP A 104 7.20 -20.50 0.91
CA ASP A 104 6.24 -21.33 1.64
C ASP A 104 6.20 -20.92 3.12
N GLY A 105 4.98 -20.67 3.63
CA GLY A 105 4.74 -20.21 4.99
C GLY A 105 5.07 -18.72 5.25
N GLN A 106 5.50 -17.95 4.24
CA GLN A 106 5.72 -16.52 4.38
C GLN A 106 4.41 -15.75 4.23
N VAL A 107 4.08 -14.94 5.24
CA VAL A 107 2.95 -14.00 5.18
C VAL A 107 3.47 -12.63 4.73
N GLY A 108 2.83 -12.05 3.72
CA GLY A 108 3.04 -10.67 3.27
C GLY A 108 1.86 -9.78 3.69
N TYR A 109 2.17 -8.51 4.02
CA TYR A 109 1.15 -7.49 4.27
C TYR A 109 1.08 -6.55 3.06
N VAL A 110 -0.13 -6.25 2.59
CA VAL A 110 -0.37 -5.27 1.52
C VAL A 110 -0.69 -3.91 2.15
N VAL A 111 -1.71 -3.88 3.01
CA VAL A 111 -2.03 -2.76 3.89
C VAL A 111 -2.16 -3.32 5.30
N GLY A 112 -1.61 -2.60 6.27
CA GLY A 112 -1.73 -2.96 7.68
C GLY A 112 -1.63 -1.70 8.53
N LYS A 113 -2.32 -1.72 9.67
CA LYS A 113 -2.12 -0.68 10.67
C LYS A 113 -0.74 -0.83 11.30
N GLY A 114 -0.10 0.30 11.58
CA GLY A 114 1.08 0.31 12.42
C GLY A 114 0.79 -0.30 13.79
N ARG A 115 1.83 -0.77 14.47
CA ARG A 115 1.73 -1.08 15.90
C ARG A 115 1.74 0.27 16.63
N THR A 116 0.65 0.62 17.32
CA THR A 116 0.55 1.88 18.06
C THR A 116 1.54 1.97 19.23
N GLY A 117 2.23 0.88 19.58
CA GLY A 117 3.13 0.82 20.72
C GLY A 117 2.43 1.04 22.07
N SER A 118 1.09 1.04 22.07
CA SER A 118 0.29 1.28 23.26
C SER A 118 0.61 0.22 24.31
N PRO A 119 0.96 0.62 25.56
CA PRO A 119 1.27 -0.34 26.63
C PRO A 119 0.05 -1.17 27.06
N LYS A 120 -1.16 -0.81 26.61
CA LYS A 120 -2.40 -1.54 26.88
C LYS A 120 -2.58 -2.79 26.01
N PHE A 121 -1.81 -2.94 24.93
CA PHE A 121 -1.93 -4.05 24.00
C PHE A 121 -0.61 -4.77 23.80
N ALA A 122 -0.67 -6.08 23.59
CA ALA A 122 0.50 -6.84 23.21
C ALA A 122 1.06 -6.28 21.88
N ARG A 123 2.38 -6.20 21.79
CA ARG A 123 3.08 -5.59 20.64
C ARG A 123 2.68 -6.25 19.31
N ASP A 124 2.32 -7.51 19.33
CA ASP A 124 1.92 -8.34 18.20
C ASP A 124 0.41 -8.36 17.95
N ASN A 125 -0.41 -7.70 18.77
CA ASN A 125 -1.86 -7.69 18.61
C ASN A 125 -2.31 -6.95 17.33
N GLN A 126 -2.90 -7.70 16.40
CA GLN A 126 -3.53 -7.18 15.19
C GLN A 126 -5.02 -6.90 15.37
N ASN A 127 -5.65 -7.43 16.42
CA ASN A 127 -7.07 -7.25 16.72
C ASN A 127 -7.27 -6.04 17.63
N TRP A 128 -7.45 -4.88 17.02
CA TRP A 128 -8.21 -3.76 17.55
C TRP A 128 -8.45 -2.78 16.41
#